data_AF-A0A0M0BSF6-F1
#
_entry.id   AF-A0A0M0BSF6-F1
#
_cell.length_a   1.000
_cell.length_b   1.000
_cell.length_c   1.000
_cell.angle_alpha   90.00
_cell.angle_beta   90.00
_cell.angle_gamma   90.00
#
_symmetry.space_group_name_H-M   'P 1'
#
loop_
_entity.id
_entity.type
_entity.pdbx_description
1 polymer ?
#
loop_
_entity_poly.entity_id
_entity_poly.type
_entity_poly.pdbx_seq_one_letter_code
_entity_poly.pdbx_strand_id
1 'polypeptide(L)'
;MRHGLGSEHPLCDRIQLFMLILFFIVWGVDTLGFFVLGYSTVVVQAFTYPFLFAGTIIFLCISFYLVSKSHKAVLEQVQDPPELVDSGVYAWVRHPMYLGILLFCLAFIFVSISLVSIGIWITFFIFYDRMAAY
;
A
#
# COMPACT_ATOMS: atom_id res chain seq x y z
N MET A 1 14.10 14.33 -21.28
CA MET A 1 13.77 13.57 -20.05
C MET A 1 15.08 13.06 -19.49
N ARG A 2 15.55 13.61 -18.36
CA ARG A 2 16.86 13.30 -17.80
C ARG A 2 16.80 11.93 -17.11
N HIS A 3 17.57 10.97 -17.62
CA HIS A 3 17.82 9.65 -17.03
C HIS A 3 18.75 9.84 -15.83
N GLY A 4 18.24 9.72 -14.62
CA GLY A 4 19.03 10.03 -13.42
C GLY A 4 18.48 9.45 -12.12
N LEU A 5 17.18 9.24 -12.00
CA LEU A 5 16.68 8.32 -10.98
C LEU A 5 17.15 6.91 -11.40
N GLY A 6 17.56 6.05 -10.46
CA GLY A 6 17.80 4.63 -10.76
C GLY A 6 16.64 4.06 -11.58
N SER A 7 16.84 2.93 -12.28
CA SER A 7 15.90 2.36 -13.25
C SER A 7 14.55 1.92 -12.64
N GLU A 8 13.81 2.82 -12.01
CA GLU A 8 12.43 2.65 -11.64
C GLU A 8 11.62 2.67 -12.93
N HIS A 9 10.71 1.71 -13.04
CA HIS A 9 9.90 1.56 -14.23
C HIS A 9 9.15 2.88 -14.51
N PRO A 10 9.21 3.45 -15.74
CA PRO A 10 8.71 4.80 -16.04
C PRO A 10 7.19 4.95 -15.87
N LEU A 11 6.46 3.83 -15.77
CA LEU A 11 5.02 3.78 -15.52
C LEU A 11 4.68 3.42 -14.07
N CYS A 12 5.66 3.29 -13.17
CA CYS A 12 5.49 2.92 -11.77
C CYS A 12 4.37 3.71 -11.09
N ASP A 13 4.45 5.05 -11.10
CA ASP A 13 3.47 5.91 -10.44
C ASP A 13 2.05 5.71 -10.96
N ARG A 14 1.92 5.49 -12.27
CA ARG A 14 0.62 5.26 -12.93
C ARG A 14 0.04 3.90 -12.56
N ILE A 15 0.88 2.86 -12.54
CA ILE A 15 0.49 1.50 -12.14
C ILE A 15 0.05 1.51 -10.67
N GLN A 16 0.83 2.14 -9.80
CA GLN A 16 0.54 2.29 -8.39
C GLN A 16 -0.79 3.01 -8.14
N LEU A 17 -1.04 4.13 -8.83
CA LEU A 17 -2.31 4.85 -8.72
C LEU A 17 -3.49 4.02 -9.23
N PHE A 18 -3.33 3.37 -10.40
CA PHE A 18 -4.36 2.52 -10.97
C PHE A 18 -4.73 1.36 -10.03
N MET A 19 -3.72 0.69 -9.47
CA MET A 19 -3.89 -0.34 -8.47
C MET A 19 -4.63 0.20 -7.25
N LEU A 20 -4.20 1.31 -6.67
CA LEU A 20 -4.87 1.89 -5.51
C LEU A 20 -6.36 2.18 -5.77
N ILE A 21 -6.69 2.75 -6.93
CA ILE A 21 -8.08 2.99 -7.34
C ILE A 21 -8.85 1.67 -7.47
N LEU A 22 -8.29 0.67 -8.14
CA LEU A 22 -8.91 -0.64 -8.30
C LEU A 22 -9.21 -1.29 -6.94
N PHE A 23 -8.27 -1.22 -6.00
CA PHE A 23 -8.46 -1.74 -4.65
C PHE A 23 -9.62 -1.05 -3.94
N PHE A 24 -9.68 0.28 -3.95
CA PHE A 24 -10.76 1.00 -3.27
C PHE A 24 -12.13 0.78 -3.90
N ILE A 25 -12.20 0.64 -5.22
CA ILE A 25 -13.46 0.28 -5.89
C ILE A 25 -13.94 -1.08 -5.42
N VAL A 26 -13.06 -2.10 -5.46
CA VAL A 26 -13.47 -3.46 -5.09
C VAL A 26 -13.76 -3.58 -3.60
N TRP A 27 -12.90 -3.04 -2.75
CA TRP A 27 -13.10 -3.01 -1.30
C TRP A 27 -14.38 -2.27 -0.92
N GLY A 28 -14.64 -1.12 -1.57
CA GLY A 28 -15.84 -0.32 -1.34
C GLY A 28 -17.12 -1.04 -1.77
N VAL A 29 -17.12 -1.65 -2.97
CA VAL A 29 -18.26 -2.43 -3.46
C VAL A 29 -18.52 -3.64 -2.56
N ASP A 30 -17.49 -4.36 -2.14
CA ASP A 30 -17.63 -5.52 -1.26
C ASP A 30 -18.13 -5.13 0.14
N THR A 31 -17.59 -4.04 0.71
CA THR A 31 -18.01 -3.52 2.03
C THR A 31 -19.43 -2.96 1.99
N LEU A 32 -19.82 -2.26 0.91
CA LEU A 32 -21.20 -1.78 0.72
C LEU A 32 -22.17 -2.95 0.48
N GLY A 33 -21.78 -3.93 -0.33
CA GLY A 33 -22.53 -5.16 -0.53
C GLY A 33 -22.74 -5.91 0.78
N PHE A 34 -21.72 -5.99 1.64
CA PHE A 34 -21.85 -6.50 2.99
C PHE A 34 -22.87 -5.73 3.83
N PHE A 35 -22.79 -4.40 3.85
CA PHE A 35 -23.71 -3.56 4.65
C PHE A 35 -25.16 -3.64 4.17
N VAL A 36 -25.39 -3.77 2.86
CA VAL A 36 -26.73 -3.81 2.25
C VAL A 36 -27.33 -5.20 2.25
N LEU A 37 -26.52 -6.24 2.01
CA LEU A 37 -27.00 -7.60 1.71
C LEU A 37 -26.67 -8.63 2.81
N GLY A 38 -25.79 -8.32 3.76
CA GLY A 38 -25.51 -9.17 4.94
C GLY A 38 -24.80 -10.49 4.66
N TYR A 39 -24.26 -10.72 3.45
CA TYR A 39 -23.73 -12.03 3.02
C TYR A 39 -22.42 -12.48 3.72
N SER A 40 -21.64 -11.56 4.33
CA SER A 40 -20.25 -11.85 4.75
C SER A 40 -20.05 -11.81 6.28
N THR A 41 -20.79 -12.64 7.03
CA THR A 41 -20.68 -12.70 8.50
C THR A 41 -19.75 -13.78 9.04
N VAL A 42 -19.30 -14.73 8.21
CA VAL A 42 -18.57 -15.91 8.72
C VAL A 42 -17.17 -15.57 9.24
N VAL A 43 -16.46 -14.61 8.64
CA VAL A 43 -15.07 -14.28 9.03
C VAL A 43 -15.00 -13.15 10.06
N VAL A 44 -15.88 -12.14 9.98
CA VAL A 44 -15.89 -11.01 10.93
C VAL A 44 -16.31 -11.47 12.33
N GLN A 45 -17.21 -12.47 12.44
CA GLN A 45 -17.57 -13.05 13.74
C GLN A 45 -16.41 -13.80 14.41
N ALA A 46 -15.37 -14.19 13.67
CA ALA A 46 -14.20 -14.85 14.24
C ALA A 46 -13.26 -13.90 15.00
N PHE A 47 -13.36 -12.58 14.78
CA PHE A 47 -12.48 -11.58 15.40
C PHE A 47 -13.27 -10.54 16.21
N THR A 48 -12.80 -10.25 17.42
CA THR A 48 -13.38 -9.21 18.28
C THR A 48 -13.10 -7.82 17.67
N TYR A 49 -14.13 -6.99 17.45
CA TYR A 49 -14.02 -5.66 16.82
C TYR A 49 -12.84 -4.78 17.32
N PRO A 50 -12.52 -4.70 18.63
CA PRO A 50 -11.35 -3.97 19.13
C PRO A 50 -10.02 -4.38 18.50
N PHE A 51 -9.83 -5.67 18.20
CA PHE A 51 -8.60 -6.17 17.59
C PHE A 51 -8.46 -5.67 16.15
N LEU A 52 -9.56 -5.66 15.40
CA LEU A 52 -9.61 -5.15 14.03
C LEU A 52 -9.34 -3.65 13.96
N PHE A 53 -9.93 -2.88 14.88
CA PHE A 53 -9.65 -1.46 15.01
C PHE A 53 -8.19 -1.17 15.39
N ALA A 54 -7.64 -1.91 16.34
CA ALA A 54 -6.23 -1.78 16.73
C ALA A 54 -5.30 -2.07 15.54
N GLY A 55 -5.54 -3.16 14.81
CA GLY A 55 -4.78 -3.50 13.60
C GLY A 55 -4.85 -2.39 12.54
N THR A 56 -6.06 -1.88 12.28
CA THR A 56 -6.28 -0.78 11.33
C THR A 56 -5.45 0.46 11.70
N ILE A 57 -5.50 0.89 12.96
CA ILE A 57 -4.75 2.07 13.43
C ILE A 57 -3.25 1.86 13.30
N ILE A 58 -2.75 0.70 13.73
CA ILE A 58 -1.31 0.37 13.66
C ILE A 58 -0.83 0.44 12.21
N PHE A 59 -1.52 -0.23 11.29
CA PHE A 59 -1.12 -0.26 9.89
C PHE A 59 -1.24 1.11 9.21
N LEU A 60 -2.28 1.90 9.52
CA LEU A 60 -2.40 3.28 9.01
C LEU A 60 -1.26 4.16 9.49
N CYS A 61 -0.90 4.10 10.77
CA CYS A 61 0.19 4.89 11.33
C CYS A 61 1.54 4.54 10.67
N ILE A 62 1.84 3.25 10.53
CA ILE A 62 3.09 2.78 9.89
C ILE A 62 3.11 3.17 8.41
N SER A 63 2.00 2.97 7.71
CA SER A 63 1.83 3.37 6.31
C SER A 63 2.10 4.87 6.14
N PHE A 64 1.42 5.71 6.92
CA PHE A 64 1.55 7.15 6.84
C PHE A 64 2.99 7.61 7.10
N TYR A 65 3.65 7.00 8.09
CA TYR A 65 5.05 7.27 8.38
C TYR A 65 5.97 6.93 7.19
N LEU A 66 5.83 5.73 6.61
CA LEU A 66 6.65 5.27 5.49
C LEU A 66 6.44 6.15 4.25
N VAL A 67 5.20 6.38 3.84
CA VAL A 67 4.86 7.19 2.65
C VAL A 67 5.33 8.64 2.81
N SER A 68 5.11 9.24 3.98
CA SER A 68 5.51 10.63 4.22
C SER A 68 7.03 10.79 4.19
N LYS A 69 7.76 9.86 4.81
CA LYS A 69 9.23 9.88 4.83
C LYS A 69 9.82 9.55 3.47
N SER A 70 9.23 8.61 2.72
CA SER A 70 9.71 8.28 1.37
C SER A 70 9.51 9.43 0.41
N HIS A 71 8.34 10.06 0.42
CA HIS A 71 8.03 11.20 -0.45
C HIS A 71 8.95 12.40 -0.17
N LYS A 72 9.16 12.70 1.11
CA LYS A 72 10.08 13.76 1.54
C LYS A 72 11.51 13.51 1.07
N ALA A 73 12.01 12.27 1.21
CA ALA A 73 13.36 11.92 0.81
C ALA A 73 13.58 12.04 -0.72
N VAL A 74 12.61 11.61 -1.54
CA VAL A 74 12.70 11.71 -3.01
C VAL A 74 12.63 13.17 -3.49
N LEU A 75 11.78 13.99 -2.87
CA LEU A 75 11.62 15.40 -3.27
C LEU A 75 12.73 16.32 -2.77
N GLU A 76 13.28 16.08 -1.58
CA GLU A 76 14.31 16.94 -0.99
C GLU A 76 15.72 16.60 -1.48
N GLN A 77 15.97 15.35 -1.90
CA GLN A 77 17.28 14.91 -2.40
C GLN A 77 17.38 14.93 -3.92
N VAL A 78 16.72 15.89 -4.58
CA VAL A 78 16.96 16.18 -6.01
C VAL A 78 18.35 16.82 -6.14
N GLN A 79 19.38 15.99 -6.03
CA GLN A 79 20.78 16.36 -6.25
C GLN A 79 21.14 16.17 -7.73
N ASP A 80 21.99 17.05 -8.26
CA ASP A 80 22.59 16.94 -9.59
C ASP A 80 24.13 16.86 -9.36
N PRO A 81 24.76 15.68 -9.48
CA PRO A 81 24.22 14.42 -10.02
C PRO A 81 23.28 13.69 -9.05
N PRO A 82 22.39 12.83 -9.57
CA PRO A 82 21.53 12.01 -8.74
C PRO A 82 22.34 10.98 -7.95
N GLU A 83 22.21 11.03 -6.63
CA GLU A 83 22.84 10.10 -5.70
C GLU A 83 21.82 9.10 -5.14
N LEU A 84 22.31 7.93 -4.74
CA LEU A 84 21.49 6.90 -4.12
C LEU A 84 21.03 7.36 -2.73
N VAL A 85 19.72 7.37 -2.49
CA VAL A 85 19.15 7.64 -1.17
C VAL A 85 19.17 6.34 -0.35
N ASP A 86 20.12 6.20 0.57
CA ASP A 86 20.28 5.02 1.42
C ASP A 86 20.04 5.28 2.92
N SER A 87 19.59 6.49 3.25
CA SER A 87 19.38 6.95 4.64
C SER A 87 17.91 6.97 5.06
N GLY A 88 17.66 6.96 6.38
CA GLY A 88 16.31 7.01 6.94
C GLY A 88 15.49 5.75 6.62
N VAL A 89 14.29 5.92 6.05
CA VAL A 89 13.40 4.79 5.72
C VAL A 89 13.94 3.92 4.57
N TYR A 90 14.77 4.48 3.70
CA TYR A 90 15.44 3.75 2.62
C TYR A 90 16.56 2.83 3.14
N ALA A 91 17.07 3.07 4.35
CA ALA A 91 18.02 2.16 5.02
C ALA A 91 17.35 0.86 5.49
N TRP A 92 16.02 0.87 5.69
CA TRP A 92 15.28 -0.30 6.18
C TRP A 92 14.76 -1.17 5.03
N VAL A 93 14.24 -0.54 3.98
CA VAL A 93 13.61 -1.21 2.84
C VAL A 93 13.95 -0.43 1.58
N ARG A 94 14.25 -1.12 0.47
CA ARG A 94 14.62 -0.51 -0.82
C ARG A 94 13.53 0.39 -1.40
N HIS A 95 12.26 0.00 -1.27
CA HIS A 95 11.11 0.77 -1.76
C HIS A 95 10.09 1.02 -0.62
N PRO A 96 10.37 1.97 0.30
CA PRO A 96 9.52 2.23 1.45
C PRO A 96 8.13 2.75 1.06
N MET A 97 8.00 3.43 -0.09
CA MET A 97 6.71 3.90 -0.63
C MET A 97 5.78 2.74 -0.99
N TYR A 98 6.30 1.70 -1.66
CA TYR A 98 5.52 0.52 -2.05
C TYR A 98 5.01 -0.22 -0.81
N LEU A 99 5.90 -0.42 0.17
CA LEU A 99 5.54 -1.02 1.45
C LEU A 99 4.46 -0.20 2.17
N GLY A 100 4.61 1.12 2.21
CA GLY A 100 3.63 2.02 2.81
C GLY A 100 2.24 1.84 2.20
N ILE A 101 2.12 1.81 0.88
CA ILE A 101 0.82 1.65 0.19
C ILE A 101 0.22 0.26 0.39
N LEU A 102 1.05 -0.80 0.44
CA LEU A 102 0.57 -2.13 0.79
C LEU A 102 -0.01 -2.15 2.22
N LEU A 103 0.67 -1.52 3.18
CA LEU A 103 0.19 -1.42 4.55
C LEU A 103 -1.06 -0.54 4.67
N PHE A 104 -1.17 0.51 3.84
CA PHE A 104 -2.38 1.31 3.74
C PHE A 104 -3.58 0.44 3.33
N CYS A 105 -3.45 -0.28 2.22
CA CYS A 105 -4.50 -1.17 1.73
C CYS A 105 -4.82 -2.26 2.77
N LEU A 106 -3.79 -2.82 3.42
CA LEU A 106 -3.96 -3.81 4.48
C LEU A 106 -4.79 -3.25 5.65
N ALA A 107 -4.58 -2.00 6.05
CA ALA A 107 -5.38 -1.39 7.11
C ALA A 107 -6.87 -1.37 6.78
N PHE A 108 -7.24 -1.09 5.52
CA PHE A 108 -8.65 -1.14 5.08
C PHE A 108 -9.21 -2.56 5.04
N ILE A 109 -8.38 -3.56 4.73
CA ILE A 109 -8.80 -4.97 4.86
C ILE A 109 -9.19 -5.29 6.31
N PHE A 110 -8.47 -4.76 7.30
CA PHE A 110 -8.81 -4.96 8.71
C PHE A 110 -10.15 -4.32 9.11
N VAL A 111 -10.66 -3.34 8.38
CA VAL A 111 -11.98 -2.72 8.66
C VAL A 111 -13.14 -3.68 8.38
N SER A 112 -13.07 -4.50 7.33
CA SER A 112 -14.21 -5.33 6.89
C SER A 112 -13.88 -6.79 6.54
N ILE A 113 -12.64 -7.25 6.75
CA ILE A 113 -12.08 -8.56 6.33
C ILE A 113 -12.69 -9.06 5.02
N SER A 114 -12.45 -8.30 3.95
CA SER A 114 -12.90 -8.66 2.61
C SER A 114 -11.94 -9.67 1.97
N LEU A 115 -12.39 -10.91 1.76
CA LEU A 115 -11.60 -11.95 1.09
C LEU A 115 -11.23 -11.56 -0.35
N VAL A 116 -12.15 -10.89 -1.05
CA VAL A 116 -11.91 -10.39 -2.41
C VAL A 116 -10.80 -9.34 -2.41
N SER A 117 -10.83 -8.42 -1.44
CA SER A 117 -9.81 -7.38 -1.29
C SER A 117 -8.44 -7.97 -0.92
N ILE A 118 -8.41 -9.05 -0.13
CA ILE A 118 -7.17 -9.80 0.17
C ILE A 118 -6.58 -10.38 -1.12
N GLY A 119 -7.39 -10.97 -2.00
CA GLY A 119 -6.91 -11.49 -3.29
C GLY A 119 -6.27 -10.41 -4.17
N ILE A 120 -6.89 -9.23 -4.23
CA ILE A 120 -6.34 -8.08 -4.96
C ILE A 120 -5.05 -7.58 -4.30
N TRP A 121 -5.02 -7.53 -2.97
CA TRP A 121 -3.84 -7.11 -2.22
C TRP A 121 -2.63 -8.04 -2.44
N ILE A 122 -2.85 -9.36 -2.47
CA ILE A 122 -1.80 -10.34 -2.84
C ILE A 122 -1.30 -10.07 -4.26
N THR A 123 -2.21 -9.76 -5.18
CA THR A 123 -1.83 -9.40 -6.55
C THR A 123 -0.92 -8.16 -6.56
N PHE A 124 -1.24 -7.12 -5.78
CA PHE A 124 -0.38 -5.92 -5.67
C PHE A 124 0.98 -6.25 -5.10
N PHE A 125 1.05 -7.11 -4.09
CA PHE A 125 2.31 -7.55 -3.51
C PHE A 125 3.22 -8.18 -4.58
N ILE A 126 2.69 -9.08 -5.42
CA ILE A 126 3.45 -9.72 -6.51
C ILE A 126 3.91 -8.68 -7.54
N PHE A 127 3.05 -7.73 -7.91
CA PHE A 127 3.43 -6.67 -8.85
C PHE A 127 4.53 -5.76 -8.28
N TYR A 128 4.44 -5.39 -7.01
CA TYR A 128 5.45 -4.56 -6.35
C TYR A 128 6.79 -5.27 -6.21
N ASP A 129 6.78 -6.57 -5.89
CA ASP A 129 7.99 -7.39 -5.88
C ASP A 129 8.67 -7.44 -7.26
N ARG A 130 7.87 -7.64 -8.32
CA ARG A 130 8.36 -7.63 -9.70
C ARG A 130 8.92 -6.27 -10.13
N MET A 131 8.28 -5.17 -9.72
CA MET A 131 8.78 -3.82 -10.02
C MET A 131 10.02 -3.47 -9.22
N ALA A 132 10.14 -3.95 -7.98
CA ALA A 132 11.32 -3.75 -7.14
C ALA A 132 12.54 -4.56 -7.61
N ALA A 133 12.33 -5.63 -8.39
CA ALA A 133 13.38 -6.47 -8.96
C ALA A 133 13.82 -6.05 -10.38
N TYR A 134 13.23 -4.98 -10.93
CA TYR A 134 13.53 -4.44 -12.27
C TYR A 134 14.80 -3.58 -12.26
#